data_AF-A0A0G1N9G1-F1
#
_entry.id   AF-A0A0G1N9G1-F1
#
_cell.length_a   1.000
_cell.length_b   1.000
_cell.length_c   1.000
_cell.angle_alpha   90.00
_cell.angle_beta   90.00
_cell.angle_gamma   90.00
#
_symmetry.space_group_name_H-M   'P 1'
#
loop_
_entity.id
_entity.type
_entity.pdbx_description
1 polymer ?
#
loop_
_entity_poly.entity_id
_entity_poly.type
_entity_poly.pdbx_seq_one_letter_code
_entity_poly.pdbx_strand_id
1 'polypeptide(L)'
;MGIDKLKIKTGRKLGEGGERKVYEDKDNPERVIGAFEYQGETDDDKRYLANQARGRFYLSKILHLLYPDNIRDIHGSFSDPNATINKRVRAGVRGRKNEYFKDGKEKDAEIHGLRYKIYAETGANLDGFFNNFMYDQSGNLVYVDTPDSFTFDIDKLRTAVEKLEGDKKVKGLLYLERLIVVRGEEYKKNDDKK
;
A
#
# COMPACT_ATOMS: atom_id res chain seq x y z
N MET A 1 -31.50 -0.09 0.54
CA MET A 1 -30.94 -1.34 1.10
C MET A 1 -29.73 -0.96 1.94
N GLY A 2 -29.87 -1.04 3.27
CA GLY A 2 -28.95 -0.47 4.26
C GLY A 2 -27.60 -1.18 4.37
N ILE A 3 -26.62 -0.41 4.81
CA ILE A 3 -25.21 -0.76 4.99
C ILE A 3 -25.08 -1.60 6.27
N ASP A 4 -25.21 -2.91 6.10
CA ASP A 4 -24.68 -3.93 7.03
C ASP A 4 -23.38 -4.57 6.47
N LYS A 5 -22.76 -3.93 5.46
CA LYS A 5 -22.05 -4.65 4.40
C LYS A 5 -20.54 -4.85 4.55
N LEU A 6 -19.88 -4.39 5.61
CA LEU A 6 -18.53 -4.86 5.99
C LEU A 6 -18.26 -4.54 7.47
N LYS A 7 -18.69 -5.42 8.38
CA LYS A 7 -18.22 -5.39 9.78
C LYS A 7 -16.76 -5.86 9.80
N ILE A 8 -15.82 -4.96 9.48
CA ILE A 8 -14.39 -5.24 9.65
C ILE A 8 -14.15 -5.49 11.13
N LYS A 9 -13.98 -6.75 11.53
CA LYS A 9 -13.79 -7.15 12.92
C LYS A 9 -12.33 -7.00 13.29
N THR A 10 -12.01 -5.90 13.95
CA THR A 10 -10.66 -5.69 14.49
C THR A 10 -10.44 -6.49 15.77
N GLY A 11 -9.24 -7.04 15.88
CA GLY A 11 -8.67 -7.65 17.07
C GLY A 11 -7.93 -6.64 17.94
N ARG A 12 -6.89 -7.11 18.63
CA ARG A 12 -6.04 -6.25 19.45
C ARG A 12 -5.31 -5.23 18.57
N LYS A 13 -5.10 -4.02 19.10
CA LYS A 13 -4.24 -3.00 18.50
C LYS A 13 -2.78 -3.48 18.50
N LEU A 14 -2.17 -3.49 17.33
CA LEU A 14 -0.78 -3.89 17.11
C LEU A 14 0.18 -2.70 17.08
N GLY A 15 -0.30 -1.53 16.67
CA GLY A 15 0.51 -0.33 16.58
C GLY A 15 -0.30 0.90 16.16
N GLU A 16 0.35 2.06 16.23
CA GLU A 16 -0.19 3.38 15.89
C GLU A 16 0.93 4.23 15.32
N GLY A 17 0.65 4.86 14.18
CA GLY A 17 1.45 5.94 13.61
C GLY A 17 0.62 7.22 13.56
N GLY A 18 1.17 8.27 12.94
CA GLY A 18 0.54 9.60 12.92
C GLY A 18 -0.83 9.65 12.25
N GLU A 19 -1.09 8.83 11.24
CA GLU A 19 -2.35 8.86 10.47
C GLU A 19 -3.09 7.51 10.46
N ARG A 20 -2.52 6.47 11.08
CA ARG A 20 -2.97 5.08 10.92
C ARG A 20 -2.78 4.24 12.18
N LYS A 21 -3.82 3.48 12.52
CA LYS A 21 -3.81 2.44 13.57
C LYS A 21 -3.86 1.07 12.94
N VAL A 22 -3.09 0.14 13.47
CA VAL A 22 -3.01 -1.23 12.95
C VAL A 22 -3.59 -2.21 13.97
N TYR A 23 -4.44 -3.11 13.51
CA TYR A 23 -5.13 -4.11 14.32
C TYR A 23 -4.94 -5.51 13.74
N GLU A 24 -5.08 -6.52 14.59
CA GLU A 24 -5.26 -7.91 14.15
C GLU A 24 -6.57 -8.04 13.35
N ASP A 25 -6.57 -8.87 12.31
CA ASP A 25 -7.80 -9.34 11.66
C ASP A 25 -8.30 -10.57 12.41
N LYS A 26 -9.46 -10.47 13.07
CA LYS A 26 -10.03 -11.57 13.87
C LYS A 26 -10.42 -12.78 13.03
N ASP A 27 -10.71 -12.57 11.74
CA ASP A 27 -11.16 -13.62 10.85
C ASP A 27 -9.98 -14.27 10.11
N ASN A 28 -8.78 -13.66 10.14
CA ASN A 28 -7.59 -14.22 9.50
C ASN A 28 -6.27 -13.76 10.17
N PRO A 29 -5.52 -14.67 10.85
CA PRO A 29 -4.28 -14.30 11.53
C PRO A 29 -3.11 -13.95 10.59
N GLU A 30 -3.21 -14.27 9.30
CA GLU A 30 -2.23 -13.89 8.27
C GLU A 30 -2.49 -12.49 7.70
N ARG A 31 -3.45 -11.75 8.27
CA ARG A 31 -3.82 -10.40 7.86
C ARG A 31 -3.75 -9.41 9.02
N VAL A 32 -3.64 -8.14 8.65
CA VAL A 32 -3.76 -7.00 9.57
C VAL A 32 -4.62 -5.93 8.94
N ILE A 33 -5.35 -5.20 9.78
CA ILE A 33 -6.23 -4.11 9.37
C ILE A 33 -5.54 -2.79 9.73
N GLY A 34 -5.20 -1.97 8.73
CA GLY A 34 -4.75 -0.60 8.91
C GLY A 34 -5.92 0.35 8.74
N ALA A 35 -6.38 0.97 9.82
CA ALA A 35 -7.45 1.98 9.82
C ALA A 35 -6.84 3.38 9.84
N PHE A 36 -7.31 4.26 8.95
CA PHE A 36 -6.85 5.64 8.86
C PHE A 36 -7.73 6.55 9.73
N GLU A 37 -7.13 7.59 10.31
CA GLU A 37 -7.83 8.50 11.21
C GLU A 37 -8.78 9.45 10.47
N TYR A 38 -8.45 9.82 9.23
CA TYR A 38 -9.27 10.76 8.46
C TYR A 38 -10.56 10.12 7.93
N GLN A 39 -11.68 10.72 8.31
CA GLN A 39 -13.01 10.49 7.74
C GLN A 39 -13.46 11.75 6.99
N GLY A 40 -13.93 11.57 5.77
CA GLY A 40 -14.47 12.66 4.97
C GLY A 40 -15.85 13.05 5.45
N GLU A 41 -16.08 14.36 5.63
CA GLU A 41 -17.37 14.87 6.12
C GLU A 41 -18.32 15.15 4.96
N THR A 42 -17.80 15.63 3.84
CA THR A 42 -18.59 15.94 2.63
C THR A 42 -18.69 14.76 1.68
N ASP A 43 -19.68 14.76 0.78
CA ASP A 43 -19.77 13.76 -0.30
C ASP A 43 -18.55 13.79 -1.22
N ASP A 44 -17.94 14.96 -1.35
CA ASP A 44 -16.71 15.18 -2.08
C ASP A 44 -15.51 14.51 -1.42
N ASP A 45 -15.39 14.62 -0.10
CA ASP A 45 -14.34 13.95 0.68
C ASP A 45 -14.54 12.44 0.66
N LYS A 46 -15.78 11.96 0.80
CA LYS A 46 -16.11 10.53 0.72
C LYS A 46 -15.74 9.94 -0.63
N ARG A 47 -16.02 10.66 -1.73
CA ARG A 47 -15.62 10.26 -3.08
C ARG A 47 -14.11 10.27 -3.25
N TYR A 48 -13.43 11.32 -2.76
CA TYR A 48 -11.97 11.38 -2.77
C TYR A 48 -11.36 10.20 -2.02
N LEU A 49 -11.87 9.87 -0.83
CA LEU A 49 -11.42 8.72 -0.04
C LEU A 49 -11.72 7.39 -0.74
N ALA A 50 -12.85 7.27 -1.44
CA ALA A 50 -13.15 6.11 -2.27
C ALA A 50 -12.15 5.95 -3.41
N ASN A 51 -11.74 7.04 -4.06
CA ASN A 51 -10.72 7.02 -5.11
C ASN A 51 -9.35 6.67 -4.54
N GLN A 52 -8.96 7.27 -3.41
CA GLN A 52 -7.72 6.92 -2.69
C GLN A 52 -7.70 5.45 -2.30
N ALA A 53 -8.79 4.93 -1.73
CA ALA A 53 -8.89 3.52 -1.35
C ALA A 53 -8.71 2.59 -2.55
N ARG A 54 -9.41 2.85 -3.66
CA ARG A 54 -9.28 2.07 -4.91
C ARG A 54 -7.88 2.18 -5.51
N GLY A 55 -7.32 3.38 -5.56
CA GLY A 55 -5.97 3.62 -6.05
C GLY A 55 -4.91 2.86 -5.25
N ARG A 56 -5.00 2.91 -3.91
CA ARG A 56 -4.06 2.20 -3.01
C ARG A 56 -4.14 0.71 -3.25
N PHE A 57 -5.35 0.17 -3.42
CA PHE A 57 -5.55 -1.24 -3.72
C PHE A 57 -4.87 -1.64 -5.03
N TYR A 58 -5.18 -0.96 -6.14
CA TYR A 58 -4.63 -1.35 -7.45
C TYR A 58 -3.12 -1.15 -7.54
N LEU A 59 -2.60 -0.01 -7.05
CA LEU A 59 -1.16 0.24 -7.08
C LEU A 59 -0.40 -0.77 -6.21
N SER A 60 -0.88 -1.05 -4.99
CA SER A 60 -0.25 -2.07 -4.13
C SER A 60 -0.27 -3.45 -4.77
N LYS A 61 -1.37 -3.83 -5.43
CA LYS A 61 -1.46 -5.11 -6.16
C LYS A 61 -0.43 -5.21 -7.28
N ILE A 62 -0.27 -4.14 -8.07
CA ILE A 62 0.73 -4.10 -9.15
C ILE A 62 2.14 -4.21 -8.56
N LEU A 63 2.47 -3.41 -7.55
CA LEU A 63 3.78 -3.42 -6.92
C LEU A 63 4.09 -4.77 -6.24
N HIS A 64 3.09 -5.43 -5.65
CA HIS A 64 3.25 -6.78 -5.10
C HIS A 64 3.54 -7.82 -6.20
N LEU A 65 2.93 -7.72 -7.38
CA LEU A 65 3.23 -8.63 -8.49
C LEU A 65 4.66 -8.46 -9.01
N LEU A 66 5.16 -7.23 -9.03
CA LEU A 66 6.50 -6.87 -9.50
C LEU A 66 7.60 -7.17 -8.47
N TYR A 67 7.32 -6.92 -7.19
CA TYR A 67 8.29 -7.05 -6.08
C TYR A 67 7.68 -7.84 -4.91
N PRO A 68 7.35 -9.14 -5.09
CA PRO A 68 6.60 -9.90 -4.09
C PRO A 68 7.32 -10.07 -2.74
N ASP A 69 8.65 -9.99 -2.73
CA ASP A 69 9.48 -10.12 -1.53
C ASP A 69 9.69 -8.79 -0.79
N ASN A 70 9.43 -7.65 -1.44
CA ASN A 70 9.63 -6.33 -0.86
C ASN A 70 8.32 -5.56 -0.61
N ILE A 71 7.27 -5.89 -1.35
CA ILE A 71 5.96 -5.25 -1.23
C ILE A 71 4.97 -6.31 -0.79
N ARG A 72 4.37 -6.13 0.38
CA ARG A 72 3.36 -7.04 0.88
C ARG A 72 2.07 -6.97 0.05
N ASP A 73 1.34 -8.07 0.01
CA ASP A 73 0.03 -8.08 -0.63
C ASP A 73 -1.02 -7.28 0.16
N ILE A 74 -1.98 -6.70 -0.55
CA ILE A 74 -3.19 -6.08 0.01
C ILE A 74 -4.41 -6.93 -0.33
N HIS A 75 -5.21 -7.31 0.66
CA HIS A 75 -6.44 -8.08 0.44
C HIS A 75 -7.66 -7.20 0.17
N GLY A 76 -7.66 -5.96 0.67
CA GLY A 76 -8.75 -5.02 0.48
C GLY A 76 -8.40 -3.61 0.90
N SER A 77 -9.14 -2.64 0.38
CA SER A 77 -9.05 -1.23 0.71
C SER A 77 -10.46 -0.63 0.68
N PHE A 78 -10.78 0.18 1.68
CA PHE A 78 -12.12 0.65 1.99
C PHE A 78 -12.04 2.14 2.32
N SER A 79 -13.09 2.89 1.95
CA SER A 79 -13.21 4.32 2.26
C SER A 79 -14.14 4.62 3.43
N ASP A 80 -15.01 3.67 3.79
CA ASP A 80 -15.95 3.78 4.91
C ASP A 80 -16.16 2.41 5.59
N PRO A 81 -15.46 2.13 6.72
CA PRO A 81 -14.41 2.96 7.30
C PRO A 81 -13.18 3.04 6.38
N ASN A 82 -12.43 4.13 6.44
CA ASN A 82 -11.17 4.27 5.70
C ASN A 82 -10.13 3.28 6.24
N ALA A 83 -9.91 2.19 5.53
CA ALA A 83 -9.12 1.07 6.02
C ALA A 83 -8.50 0.23 4.90
N THR A 84 -7.43 -0.49 5.24
CA THR A 84 -6.80 -1.47 4.35
C THR A 84 -6.63 -2.79 5.08
N ILE A 85 -6.86 -3.90 4.40
CA ILE A 85 -6.56 -5.25 4.89
C ILE A 85 -5.31 -5.71 4.17
N ASN A 86 -4.23 -5.92 4.90
CA ASN A 86 -2.92 -6.23 4.33
C ASN A 86 -2.45 -7.60 4.79
N LYS A 87 -1.59 -8.24 4.00
CA LYS A 87 -0.84 -9.42 4.45
C LYS A 87 0.00 -9.04 5.67
N ARG A 88 -0.07 -9.87 6.72
CA ARG A 88 0.74 -9.69 7.92
C ARG A 88 2.20 -10.00 7.60
N VAL A 89 3.09 -9.09 7.98
CA VAL A 89 4.54 -9.31 7.91
C VAL A 89 5.04 -9.64 9.30
N ARG A 90 5.71 -10.80 9.45
CA ARG A 90 6.26 -11.25 10.72
C ARG A 90 7.73 -10.81 10.80
N ALA A 91 8.09 -10.11 11.88
CA ALA A 91 9.45 -9.62 12.05
C ALA A 91 10.46 -10.76 12.17
N GLY A 92 11.49 -10.72 11.33
CA GLY A 92 12.64 -11.62 11.44
C GLY A 92 13.57 -11.28 12.59
N VAL A 93 14.66 -12.03 12.71
CA VAL A 93 15.68 -11.79 13.73
C VAL A 93 16.31 -10.41 13.57
N ARG A 94 16.55 -9.97 12.31
CA ARG A 94 16.99 -8.60 11.98
C ARG A 94 15.96 -7.52 12.35
N GLY A 95 14.66 -7.86 12.37
CA GLY A 95 13.58 -6.93 12.73
C GLY A 95 13.23 -6.90 14.22
N ARG A 96 13.56 -7.95 14.99
CA ARG A 96 13.32 -8.03 16.44
C ARG A 96 14.42 -7.37 17.27
N LYS A 97 15.61 -7.29 16.72
CA LYS A 97 16.69 -6.48 17.27
C LYS A 97 16.47 -5.03 16.87
N ASN A 98 15.92 -4.23 17.78
CA ASN A 98 16.19 -2.78 17.85
C ASN A 98 17.70 -2.50 18.12
N GLU A 99 18.62 -3.37 17.67
CA GLU A 99 20.06 -3.31 17.94
C GLU A 99 20.90 -3.04 16.68
N TYR A 100 20.30 -2.82 15.50
CA TYR A 100 21.04 -2.22 14.37
C TYR A 100 21.26 -0.70 14.53
N PHE A 101 20.90 -0.15 15.69
CA PHE A 101 21.17 1.24 16.07
C PHE A 101 22.55 1.35 16.71
N LYS A 102 23.59 1.29 15.87
CA LYS A 102 24.81 2.06 16.16
C LYS A 102 25.08 3.16 15.15
N ASP A 103 24.58 3.05 13.90
CA ASP A 103 24.86 4.09 12.91
C ASP A 103 23.69 4.58 12.04
N GLY A 104 22.51 3.95 12.02
CA GLY A 104 21.32 4.42 11.26
C GLY A 104 21.46 4.45 9.71
N LYS A 105 22.67 4.60 9.19
CA LYS A 105 23.04 4.84 7.79
C LYS A 105 22.84 3.62 6.90
N GLU A 106 23.10 2.41 7.39
CA GLU A 106 22.95 1.18 6.58
C GLU A 106 21.47 0.88 6.29
N LYS A 107 20.59 1.04 7.28
CA LYS A 107 19.14 0.88 7.09
C LYS A 107 18.61 1.92 6.11
N ASP A 108 19.08 3.17 6.21
CA ASP A 108 18.74 4.21 5.26
C ASP A 108 19.22 3.87 3.85
N ALA A 109 20.44 3.35 3.67
CA ALA A 109 20.95 2.96 2.36
C ALA A 109 20.14 1.85 1.70
N GLU A 110 19.78 0.78 2.43
CA GLU A 110 18.93 -0.30 1.89
C GLU A 110 17.52 0.21 1.55
N ILE A 111 16.91 1.02 2.42
CA ILE A 111 15.61 1.66 2.16
C ILE A 111 15.69 2.55 0.92
N HIS A 112 16.70 3.41 0.82
CA HIS A 112 16.92 4.28 -0.33
C HIS A 112 17.13 3.46 -1.60
N GLY A 113 17.91 2.38 -1.55
CA GLY A 113 18.15 1.49 -2.68
C GLY A 113 16.87 0.84 -3.20
N LEU A 114 16.04 0.29 -2.30
CA LEU A 114 14.75 -0.30 -2.67
C LEU A 114 13.80 0.74 -3.28
N ARG A 115 13.68 1.92 -2.63
CA ARG A 115 12.82 3.01 -3.12
C ARG A 115 13.26 3.51 -4.49
N TYR A 116 14.55 3.74 -4.66
CA TYR A 116 15.11 4.19 -5.93
C TYR A 116 14.86 3.16 -7.03
N LYS A 117 15.07 1.87 -6.77
CA LYS A 117 14.79 0.80 -7.73
C LYS A 117 13.32 0.83 -8.18
N ILE A 118 12.39 0.84 -7.23
CA ILE A 118 10.95 0.85 -7.53
C ILE A 118 10.56 2.10 -8.32
N TYR A 119 11.04 3.28 -7.91
CA TYR A 119 10.78 4.53 -8.61
C TYR A 119 11.38 4.54 -10.02
N ALA A 120 12.61 4.07 -10.20
CA ALA A 120 13.26 4.04 -11.50
C ALA A 120 12.52 3.11 -12.48
N GLU A 121 12.08 1.95 -12.02
CA GLU A 121 11.44 0.92 -12.85
C GLU A 121 9.94 1.17 -13.08
N THR A 122 9.23 1.75 -12.12
CA THR A 122 7.76 1.88 -12.16
C THR A 122 7.25 3.32 -12.07
N GLY A 123 8.10 4.26 -11.69
CA GLY A 123 7.71 5.63 -11.35
C GLY A 123 6.92 5.78 -10.05
N ALA A 124 6.55 4.69 -9.37
CA ALA A 124 5.83 4.75 -8.10
C ALA A 124 6.78 5.14 -6.96
N ASN A 125 6.30 5.99 -6.06
CA ASN A 125 7.06 6.39 -4.88
C ASN A 125 6.57 5.63 -3.64
N LEU A 126 7.51 5.25 -2.78
CA LEU A 126 7.22 4.74 -1.45
C LEU A 126 7.65 5.79 -0.42
N ASP A 127 6.88 5.93 0.65
CA ASP A 127 7.26 6.79 1.75
C ASP A 127 8.55 6.26 2.41
N GLY A 128 9.55 7.13 2.54
CA GLY A 128 10.89 6.82 3.01
C GLY A 128 11.03 6.70 4.52
N PHE A 129 9.99 7.01 5.31
CA PHE A 129 10.09 6.88 6.76
C PHE A 129 10.39 5.44 7.16
N PHE A 130 11.44 5.26 7.98
CA PHE A 130 11.96 3.94 8.38
C PHE A 130 10.93 3.06 9.11
N ASN A 131 9.85 3.66 9.65
CA ASN A 131 8.72 2.96 10.28
C ASN A 131 7.83 2.24 9.27
N ASN A 132 7.91 2.60 8.00
CA ASN A 132 7.18 1.94 6.91
C ASN A 132 7.92 0.72 6.37
N PHE A 133 9.06 0.36 6.96
CA PHE A 133 9.88 -0.77 6.54
C PHE A 133 10.21 -1.70 7.71
N MET A 134 10.24 -3.00 7.44
CA MET A 134 10.71 -4.00 8.38
C MET A 134 11.38 -5.16 7.67
N TYR A 135 12.27 -5.86 8.37
CA TYR A 135 12.80 -7.13 7.90
C TYR A 135 11.84 -8.27 8.25
N ASP A 136 11.47 -9.06 7.26
CA ASP A 136 10.68 -10.26 7.46
C ASP A 136 11.51 -11.43 8.02
N GLN A 137 10.88 -12.58 8.25
CA GLN A 137 11.56 -13.78 8.77
C GLN A 137 12.63 -14.35 7.83
N SER A 138 12.53 -14.06 6.54
CA SER A 138 13.49 -14.47 5.50
C SER A 138 14.65 -13.49 5.37
N GLY A 139 14.60 -12.34 6.06
CA GLY A 139 15.62 -11.29 6.01
C GLY A 139 15.41 -10.28 4.88
N ASN A 140 14.27 -10.32 4.18
CA ASN A 140 13.93 -9.34 3.15
C ASN A 140 13.51 -8.02 3.79
N LEU A 141 13.94 -6.90 3.21
CA LEU A 141 13.41 -5.59 3.54
C LEU A 141 12.02 -5.42 2.88
N VAL A 142 10.99 -5.31 3.71
CA VAL A 142 9.59 -5.23 3.28
C VAL A 142 8.99 -3.87 3.62
N TYR A 143 8.36 -3.23 2.64
CA TYR A 143 7.49 -2.08 2.85
C TYR A 143 6.15 -2.53 3.42
N VAL A 144 5.81 -2.00 4.59
CA VAL A 144 4.63 -2.35 5.39
C VAL A 144 3.63 -1.23 5.53
N ASP A 145 3.77 -0.20 4.71
CA ASP A 145 2.73 0.78 4.49
C ASP A 145 2.06 0.56 3.12
N THR A 146 1.16 1.46 2.74
CA THR A 146 0.57 1.53 1.41
C THR A 146 1.26 2.62 0.59
N PRO A 147 1.53 2.38 -0.71
CA PRO A 147 2.06 3.41 -1.59
C PRO A 147 1.05 4.55 -1.75
N ASP A 148 1.54 5.74 -2.05
CA ASP A 148 0.69 6.85 -2.45
C ASP A 148 0.02 6.54 -3.79
N SER A 149 -1.30 6.55 -3.80
CA SER A 149 -2.15 6.09 -4.89
C SER A 149 -2.13 6.94 -6.15
N PHE A 150 -1.58 8.16 -6.10
CA PHE A 150 -1.61 9.09 -7.24
C PHE A 150 -0.23 9.56 -7.71
N THR A 151 0.84 9.17 -7.02
CA THR A 151 2.21 9.59 -7.36
C THR A 151 2.96 8.47 -8.09
N PHE A 152 2.69 8.32 -9.39
CA PHE A 152 3.36 7.37 -10.28
C PHE A 152 3.43 7.82 -11.74
N ASP A 153 4.37 7.26 -12.50
CA ASP A 153 4.52 7.42 -13.95
C ASP A 153 3.79 6.28 -14.67
N ILE A 154 2.79 6.60 -15.50
CA ILE A 154 1.94 5.59 -16.15
C ILE A 154 2.76 4.76 -17.15
N ASP A 155 3.68 5.37 -17.88
CA ASP A 155 4.42 4.71 -18.96
C ASP A 155 5.47 3.76 -18.39
N LYS A 156 6.17 4.18 -17.32
CA LYS A 156 7.07 3.29 -16.59
C LYS A 156 6.31 2.13 -15.96
N LEU A 157 5.20 2.40 -15.28
CA LEU A 157 4.39 1.36 -14.64
C LEU A 157 3.85 0.35 -15.66
N ARG A 158 3.38 0.83 -16.82
CA ARG A 158 2.95 -0.03 -17.94
C ARG A 158 4.09 -0.89 -18.44
N THR A 159 5.25 -0.30 -18.71
CA THR A 159 6.45 -1.00 -19.18
C THR A 159 6.86 -2.09 -18.19
N ALA A 160 6.81 -1.83 -16.89
CA ALA A 160 7.12 -2.82 -15.86
C ALA A 160 6.11 -3.97 -15.84
N VAL A 161 4.81 -3.68 -15.93
CA VAL A 161 3.74 -4.69 -15.97
C VAL A 161 3.83 -5.56 -17.22
N GLU A 162 4.20 -4.99 -18.36
CA GLU A 162 4.31 -5.74 -19.62
C GLU A 162 5.44 -6.78 -19.63
N LYS A 163 6.43 -6.62 -18.76
CA LYS A 163 7.54 -7.58 -18.52
C LYS A 163 7.14 -8.76 -17.63
N LEU A 164 5.99 -8.69 -16.94
CA LEU A 164 5.47 -9.85 -16.21
C LEU A 164 5.11 -10.97 -17.19
N GLU A 165 5.10 -12.21 -16.71
CA GLU A 165 4.77 -13.39 -17.51
C GLU A 165 3.50 -14.10 -17.00
N GLY A 166 2.82 -14.82 -17.90
CA GLY A 166 1.65 -15.64 -17.61
C GLY A 166 0.53 -14.89 -16.89
N ASP A 167 -0.07 -15.55 -15.88
CA ASP A 167 -1.17 -15.01 -15.09
C ASP A 167 -0.84 -13.68 -14.38
N LYS A 168 0.42 -13.46 -14.03
CA LYS A 168 0.85 -12.21 -13.39
C LYS A 168 0.70 -11.03 -14.35
N LYS A 169 1.04 -11.22 -15.64
CA LYS A 169 0.84 -10.20 -16.68
C LYS A 169 -0.62 -9.85 -16.85
N VAL A 170 -1.48 -10.86 -16.97
CA VAL A 170 -2.93 -10.66 -17.14
C VAL A 170 -3.52 -9.88 -15.96
N LYS A 171 -3.20 -10.29 -14.73
CA LYS A 171 -3.65 -9.59 -13.51
C LYS A 171 -3.07 -8.18 -13.42
N GLY A 172 -1.78 -8.01 -13.72
CA GLY A 172 -1.10 -6.72 -13.69
C GLY A 172 -1.73 -5.71 -14.65
N LEU A 173 -2.01 -6.13 -15.89
CA LEU A 173 -2.67 -5.28 -16.89
C LEU A 173 -4.09 -4.90 -16.45
N LEU A 174 -4.85 -5.84 -15.89
CA LEU A 174 -6.20 -5.56 -15.37
C LEU A 174 -6.17 -4.55 -14.20
N TYR A 175 -5.22 -4.66 -13.29
CA TYR A 175 -5.08 -3.70 -12.20
C TYR A 175 -4.63 -2.33 -12.71
N LEU A 176 -3.74 -2.29 -13.70
CA LEU A 176 -3.26 -1.05 -14.30
C LEU A 176 -4.41 -0.30 -15.01
N GLU A 177 -5.24 -1.00 -15.78
CA GLU A 177 -6.41 -0.43 -16.43
C GLU A 177 -7.34 0.25 -15.41
N ARG A 178 -7.64 -0.46 -14.32
CA ARG A 178 -8.49 0.07 -13.24
C ARG A 178 -7.84 1.24 -12.51
N LEU A 179 -6.53 1.21 -12.30
CA LEU A 179 -5.78 2.32 -11.69
C LEU A 179 -5.84 3.59 -12.56
N ILE A 180 -5.71 3.45 -13.88
CA ILE A 180 -5.79 4.57 -14.83
C ILE A 180 -7.19 5.21 -14.79
N VAL A 181 -8.25 4.40 -14.74
CA VAL A 181 -9.63 4.90 -14.61
C VAL A 181 -9.79 5.72 -13.32
N VAL A 182 -9.35 5.18 -12.18
CA VAL A 182 -9.44 5.87 -10.89
C VAL A 182 -8.66 7.18 -10.90
N ARG A 183 -7.49 7.23 -11.52
CA ARG A 183 -6.68 8.45 -11.66
C ARG A 183 -7.35 9.48 -12.58
N GLY A 184 -7.96 9.04 -13.69
CA GLY A 184 -8.69 9.93 -14.61
C GLY A 184 -9.94 10.55 -13.99
N GLU A 185 -10.65 9.80 -13.12
CA GLU A 185 -11.77 10.34 -12.33
C GLU A 185 -11.33 11.45 -11.36
N GLU A 186 -10.09 11.42 -10.87
CA GLU A 186 -9.50 12.45 -10.01
C GLU A 186 -9.16 13.72 -10.81
N TYR A 187 -8.45 13.58 -11.94
CA TYR A 187 -8.03 14.74 -12.74
C TYR A 187 -9.17 15.55 -13.32
N LYS A 188 -10.25 14.92 -13.80
CA LYS A 188 -11.42 15.64 -14.35
C LYS A 188 -12.01 16.66 -13.36
N LYS A 189 -11.95 16.35 -12.06
CA LYS A 189 -12.44 17.26 -11.00
C LYS A 189 -11.54 18.48 -10.80
N ASN A 190 -10.23 18.34 -10.98
CA ASN A 190 -9.29 19.45 -10.79
C ASN A 190 -9.40 20.48 -11.92
N ASP A 191 -9.89 20.08 -13.10
CA ASP A 191 -10.17 20.98 -14.21
C ASP A 191 -11.54 21.66 -14.08
N ASP A 192 -12.57 20.98 -13.56
CA ASP A 192 -13.90 21.58 -13.29
C ASP A 192 -13.90 22.63 -12.15
N LYS A 193 -12.78 22.79 -11.44
CA LYS A 193 -12.58 23.76 -10.36
C LYS A 193 -11.76 25.00 -10.76
N LYS A 194 -11.32 25.10 -12.02
CA LYS A 194 -10.61 26.26 -12.58
C LYS A 194 -11.54 27.13 -13.41
#